data_AF-A0A974WPG9-F1
#
_entry.id   AF-A0A974WPG9-F1
#
_cell.length_a   1.000
_cell.length_b   1.000
_cell.length_c   1.000
_cell.angle_alpha   90.00
_cell.angle_beta   90.00
_cell.angle_gamma   90.00
#
_symmetry.space_group_name_H-M   'P 1'
#
loop_
_entity.id
_entity.type
_entity.pdbx_description
1 polymer ?
#
loop_
_entity_poly.entity_id
_entity_poly.type
_entity_poly.pdbx_seq_one_letter_code
_entity_poly.pdbx_strand_id
1 'polypeptide(L)'
;MTTKADIVWDIALQLGAEPPRMSTGSTEPREIFEIVNDRLGLGIDSRLTKPDMARQIVEAAGLTWNAHYESSGGTVTKVGLAAVLEAVEHFVA
;
A
#
# COMPACT_ATOMS: atom_id res chain seq x y z
N MET A 1 -5.49 -17.42 7.67
CA MET A 1 -5.38 -16.04 8.20
C MET A 1 -4.49 -15.28 7.25
N THR A 2 -4.94 -14.19 6.65
CA THR A 2 -4.12 -13.35 5.76
C THR A 2 -3.12 -12.51 6.58
N THR A 3 -1.86 -12.58 6.19
CA THR A 3 -0.73 -11.82 6.78
C THR A 3 -0.51 -10.51 6.02
N LYS A 4 0.36 -9.63 6.54
CA LYS A 4 0.77 -8.43 5.79
C LYS A 4 1.54 -8.77 4.51
N ALA A 5 2.36 -9.83 4.56
CA ALA A 5 3.14 -10.26 3.42
C ALA A 5 2.22 -10.71 2.28
N ASP A 6 1.18 -11.49 2.60
CA ASP A 6 0.19 -11.92 1.61
C ASP A 6 -0.45 -10.72 0.91
N ILE A 7 -0.87 -9.68 1.66
CA ILE A 7 -1.49 -8.48 1.07
C ILE A 7 -0.49 -7.72 0.18
N VAL A 8 0.77 -7.59 0.60
CA VAL A 8 1.82 -6.92 -0.20
C VAL A 8 2.06 -7.69 -1.50
N TRP A 9 2.06 -9.01 -1.44
CA TRP A 9 2.20 -9.86 -2.62
C TRP A 9 1.01 -9.74 -3.56
N ASP A 10 -0.22 -9.75 -3.02
CA ASP A 10 -1.44 -9.59 -3.81
C ASP A 10 -1.45 -8.24 -4.56
N ILE A 11 -1.07 -7.14 -3.89
CA ILE A 11 -0.92 -5.82 -4.54
C ILE A 11 0.06 -5.89 -5.70
N ALA A 12 1.25 -6.46 -5.49
CA ALA A 12 2.27 -6.53 -6.54
C ALA A 12 1.82 -7.40 -7.72
N LEU A 13 1.15 -8.53 -7.45
CA LEU A 13 0.62 -9.42 -8.46
C LEU A 13 -0.46 -8.74 -9.32
N GLN A 14 -1.38 -8.00 -8.70
CA GLN A 14 -2.41 -7.25 -9.44
C GLN A 14 -1.81 -6.18 -10.37
N LEU A 15 -0.66 -5.62 -10.01
CA LEU A 15 0.06 -4.64 -10.81
C LEU A 15 1.07 -5.24 -11.81
N GLY A 16 1.16 -6.57 -11.89
CA GLY A 16 2.14 -7.25 -12.74
C GLY A 16 3.59 -6.88 -12.38
N ALA A 17 3.88 -6.74 -11.08
CA ALA A 17 5.18 -6.40 -10.54
C ALA A 17 5.77 -7.54 -9.71
N GLU A 18 7.10 -7.62 -9.64
CA GLU A 18 7.77 -8.53 -8.72
C GLU A 18 7.52 -8.06 -7.28
N PRO A 19 7.04 -8.93 -6.38
CA PRO A 19 6.71 -8.49 -5.05
C PRO A 19 7.96 -8.15 -4.22
N PRO A 20 7.96 -7.03 -3.48
CA PRO A 20 9.12 -6.62 -2.70
C PRO A 20 9.38 -7.58 -1.53
N ARG A 21 10.64 -7.68 -1.11
CA ARG A 21 11.00 -8.48 0.07
C ARG A 21 10.50 -7.80 1.34
N MET A 22 9.80 -8.57 2.18
CA MET A 22 9.42 -8.12 3.51
C MET A 22 10.66 -7.84 4.37
N SER A 23 10.59 -6.79 5.18
CA SER A 23 11.66 -6.45 6.13
C SER A 23 11.74 -7.45 7.30
N THR A 24 12.87 -7.47 8.00
CA THR A 24 13.16 -8.38 9.14
C THR A 24 12.17 -8.30 10.31
N GLY A 25 11.33 -7.25 10.36
CA GLY A 25 10.31 -7.04 11.39
C GLY A 25 8.86 -7.20 10.92
N SER A 26 8.59 -7.90 9.81
CA SER A 26 7.22 -8.04 9.24
C SER A 26 6.53 -6.72 8.93
N THR A 27 7.31 -5.65 8.78
CA THR A 27 6.84 -4.33 8.38
C THR A 27 6.84 -4.26 6.86
N GLU A 28 5.79 -3.68 6.32
CA GLU A 28 5.60 -3.45 4.90
C GLU A 28 6.78 -2.67 4.31
N PRO A 29 7.38 -3.15 3.20
CA PRO A 29 8.43 -2.43 2.52
C PRO A 29 7.82 -1.19 1.89
N ARG A 30 8.53 -0.06 1.99
CA ARG A 30 8.11 1.19 1.34
C ARG A 30 7.90 1.01 -0.16
N GLU A 31 8.74 0.19 -0.77
CA GLU A 31 8.75 -0.17 -2.18
C GLU A 31 7.38 -0.57 -2.71
N ILE A 32 6.49 -1.18 -1.90
CA ILE A 32 5.15 -1.53 -2.38
C ILE A 32 4.32 -0.29 -2.76
N PHE A 33 4.43 0.80 -2.00
CA PHE A 33 3.69 2.02 -2.28
C PHE A 33 4.28 2.79 -3.47
N GLU A 34 5.59 2.68 -3.66
CA GLU A 34 6.29 3.21 -4.84
C GLU A 34 5.86 2.45 -6.10
N ILE A 35 5.81 1.11 -6.05
CA ILE A 35 5.30 0.27 -7.14
C ILE A 35 3.87 0.67 -7.49
N VAL A 36 2.99 0.83 -6.51
CA VAL A 36 1.60 1.26 -6.76
C VAL A 36 1.56 2.62 -7.45
N ASN A 37 2.29 3.61 -6.91
CA ASN A 37 2.35 4.95 -7.48
C ASN A 37 2.84 4.94 -8.94
N ASP A 38 3.92 4.21 -9.22
CA ASP A 38 4.54 4.16 -10.53
C ASP A 38 3.68 3.41 -11.55
N ARG A 39 3.05 2.30 -11.13
CA ARG A 39 2.23 1.46 -12.02
C ARG A 39 0.88 2.08 -12.34
N LEU A 40 0.28 2.78 -11.39
CA LEU A 40 -0.99 3.47 -11.58
C LEU A 40 -0.84 4.92 -12.05
N GLY A 41 0.38 5.45 -12.06
CA GLY A 41 0.67 6.82 -12.53
C GLY A 41 0.06 7.90 -11.64
N LEU A 42 0.00 7.68 -10.33
CA LEU A 42 -0.74 8.57 -9.40
C LEU A 42 -0.04 9.91 -9.13
N GLY A 43 1.26 10.03 -9.44
CA GLY A 43 2.02 11.27 -9.26
C GLY A 43 2.26 11.64 -7.79
N ILE A 44 2.22 10.67 -6.88
CA ILE A 44 2.46 10.85 -5.44
C ILE A 44 3.94 11.15 -5.20
N ASP A 45 4.22 12.13 -4.33
CA ASP A 45 5.58 12.54 -3.99
C ASP A 45 6.29 11.42 -3.21
N SER A 46 7.39 10.91 -3.79
CA SER A 46 8.22 9.86 -3.21
C SER A 46 9.07 10.32 -2.01
N ARG A 47 8.87 11.52 -1.48
CA ARG A 47 9.44 11.98 -0.18
C ARG A 47 8.48 11.80 0.99
N LEU A 48 7.24 11.39 0.72
CA LEU A 48 6.23 11.19 1.75
C LEU A 48 6.52 9.99 2.64
N THR A 49 5.94 10.03 3.83
CA THR A 49 5.96 8.90 4.76
C THR A 49 5.17 7.72 4.17
N LYS A 50 5.42 6.49 4.64
CA LYS A 50 4.66 5.32 4.18
C LYS A 50 3.15 5.48 4.40
N PRO A 51 2.67 5.95 5.58
CA PRO A 51 1.25 6.22 5.76
C PRO A 51 0.71 7.29 4.82
N ASP A 52 1.45 8.38 4.58
CA ASP A 52 1.01 9.42 3.65
C ASP A 52 0.89 8.92 2.21
N MET A 53 1.84 8.09 1.75
CA MET A 53 1.75 7.46 0.43
C MET A 53 0.53 6.53 0.35
N ALA A 54 0.34 5.67 1.35
CA ALA A 54 -0.78 4.74 1.40
C ALA A 54 -2.13 5.46 1.44
N ARG A 55 -2.24 6.54 2.22
CA ARG A 55 -3.40 7.41 2.26
C ARG A 55 -3.73 8.00 0.90
N GLN A 56 -2.74 8.59 0.22
CA GLN A 56 -2.97 9.18 -1.10
C GLN A 56 -3.39 8.14 -2.14
N ILE A 57 -2.86 6.92 -2.08
CA ILE A 57 -3.31 5.81 -2.94
C ILE A 57 -4.81 5.52 -2.71
N VAL A 58 -5.21 5.36 -1.45
CA VAL A 58 -6.61 5.05 -1.09
C VAL A 58 -7.54 6.19 -1.46
N GLU A 59 -7.16 7.43 -1.17
CA GLU A 59 -7.96 8.62 -1.49
C GLU A 59 -8.05 8.85 -3.01
N ALA A 60 -7.02 8.50 -3.79
CA ALA A 60 -7.06 8.58 -5.25
C ALA A 60 -8.08 7.61 -5.87
N ALA A 61 -8.35 6.47 -5.23
CA ALA A 61 -9.42 5.54 -5.63
C ALA A 61 -10.82 6.01 -5.19
N GLY A 62 -10.94 7.17 -4.51
CA GLY A 62 -12.19 7.67 -3.96
C GLY A 62 -12.59 7.03 -2.62
N LEU A 63 -11.71 6.24 -2.01
CA LEU A 63 -11.93 5.60 -0.71
C LEU A 63 -11.46 6.51 0.43
N THR A 64 -11.89 6.23 1.66
CA THR A 64 -11.53 7.03 2.84
C THR A 64 -10.40 6.40 3.64
N TRP A 65 -9.37 7.18 4.00
CA TRP A 65 -8.31 6.73 4.91
C TRP A 65 -8.67 7.00 6.37
N ASN A 66 -8.60 5.96 7.21
CA ASN A 66 -8.93 6.03 8.63
C ASN A 66 -7.68 5.99 9.51
N ALA A 67 -7.74 6.61 10.69
CA ALA A 67 -6.61 6.63 11.65
C ALA A 67 -6.13 5.23 12.09
N HIS A 68 -6.97 4.19 11.99
CA HIS A 68 -6.59 2.80 12.29
C HIS A 68 -5.74 2.13 11.19
N TYR A 69 -5.57 2.79 10.03
CA TYR A 69 -4.77 2.28 8.92
C TYR A 69 -3.27 2.54 9.08
N GLU A 70 -2.89 3.35 10.07
CA GLU A 70 -1.52 3.66 10.40
C GLU A 70 -1.24 3.42 11.89
N SER A 71 0.04 3.25 12.22
CA SER A 71 0.51 3.17 13.61
C SER A 71 1.27 4.43 13.99
N SER A 72 1.35 4.70 15.29
CA SER A 72 2.16 5.80 15.85
C SER A 72 3.65 5.70 15.49
N GLY A 73 4.12 4.53 15.05
CA GLY A 73 5.50 4.31 14.59
C GLY A 73 5.74 4.62 13.11
N GLY A 74 4.79 5.22 12.39
CA GLY A 74 4.96 5.56 10.96
C GLY A 74 4.91 4.35 10.03
N THR A 75 4.16 3.31 10.41
CA THR A 75 3.92 2.11 9.60
C THR A 75 2.45 2.00 9.24
N VAL A 76 2.15 1.29 8.16
CA VAL A 76 0.78 1.00 7.73
C VAL A 76 0.33 -0.28 8.42
N THR A 77 -0.85 -0.31 9.02
CA THR A 77 -1.36 -1.52 9.69
C THR A 77 -1.81 -2.56 8.65
N LYS A 78 -2.14 -3.78 9.10
CA LYS A 78 -2.66 -4.80 8.17
C LYS A 78 -3.97 -4.35 7.50
N VAL A 79 -4.84 -3.67 8.26
CA VAL A 79 -6.10 -3.13 7.72
C VAL A 79 -5.87 -1.95 6.77
N GLY A 80 -4.83 -1.14 7.01
CA GLY A 80 -4.42 -0.11 6.06
C GLY A 80 -3.90 -0.68 4.74
N LEU A 81 -3.11 -1.77 4.80
CA LEU A 81 -2.68 -2.46 3.58
C LEU A 81 -3.85 -3.08 2.81
N ALA A 82 -4.86 -3.61 3.51
CA ALA A 82 -6.06 -4.12 2.87
C ALA A 82 -6.84 -3.01 2.14
N ALA A 83 -6.91 -1.80 2.71
CA ALA A 83 -7.49 -0.64 2.04
C ALA A 83 -6.69 -0.23 0.79
N VAL A 84 -5.35 -0.34 0.83
CA VAL A 84 -4.51 -0.12 -0.36
C VAL A 84 -4.76 -1.17 -1.43
N LEU A 85 -4.92 -2.44 -1.06
CA LEU A 85 -5.28 -3.50 -1.99
C LEU A 85 -6.64 -3.21 -2.64
N GLU A 86 -7.65 -2.86 -1.85
CA GLU A 86 -8.96 -2.45 -2.36
C GLU A 86 -8.83 -1.26 -3.33
N ALA A 87 -8.04 -0.24 -2.99
CA ALA A 87 -7.79 0.88 -3.87
C ALA A 87 -7.14 0.44 -5.21
N VAL A 88 -6.17 -0.48 -5.18
CA VAL A 88 -5.56 -1.04 -6.40
C VAL A 88 -6.60 -1.78 -7.24
N GLU A 89 -7.45 -2.60 -6.62
CA GLU A 89 -8.55 -3.32 -7.28
C GLU A 89 -9.49 -2.36 -8.02
N HIS A 90 -9.79 -1.20 -7.43
CA HIS A 90 -10.58 -0.15 -8.05
C HIS A 90 -9.97 0.43 -9.34
N PHE A 91 -8.63 0.41 -9.49
CA PHE A 91 -7.96 0.91 -10.68
C PHE A 91 -7.76 -0.15 -11.77
N VAL A 92 -7.72 -1.43 -11.40
CA VAL A 92 -7.45 -2.53 -12.36
C VAL A 92 -8.71 -3.26 -12.82
N ALA A 93 -9.87 -3.00 -12.21
CA ALA A 93 -11.19 -3.52 -12.62
C ALA A 93 -11.74 -2.79 -13.85
#